data_AF-A0A1M6AB87-F1
#
_entry.id   AF-A0A1M6AB87-F1
#
_cell.length_a   1.000
_cell.length_b   1.000
_cell.length_c   1.000
_cell.angle_alpha   90.00
_cell.angle_beta   90.00
_cell.angle_gamma   90.00
#
_symmetry.space_group_name_H-M   'P 1'
#
loop_
_entity.id
_entity.type
_entity.pdbx_description
1 polymer ?
#
loop_
_entity_poly.entity_id
_entity_poly.type
_entity_poly.pdbx_seq_one_letter_code
_entity_poly.pdbx_strand_id
1 'polypeptide(L)'
;MNRIIKIITLLVFAACAREEAVPVIVDFDFEVFNDDFSIPVQIVFFNRTEGAEDYEWRFEGGVPSRSVNRNPGVIQYDSKGNFEIELIATNQDGSRDSKIIEIQIDDPVIIDFEVTNVDDNFSPAAFSIQNNSTGADSFVWTFEGGQPVSSTSENPGNVVFTEPGEHRITLEISNGRETFTQEEVITVEPFLVADFTEEVAFDDDDFQIPAVMQFTDNSVSATSYQWQFEGASITTSLEQNPNVTFVSEGNHRVTLTASNGKETQTISKVFQFFRNTNLRELNDVVLGINTAHNANTRGSFYSIADRTVYTAEEITTDIADQIDLVFFGLSNTFNRNRFVSPDDLSSTTFDALANAKQTKFINSQELCNCTASLSVSEFDNMQDDTLLNGLTITETPGGLQDFDNSMVLRIVLFETQEGKKGAIKVKEFIDDGSNSYIIVDIKVQKATR
;
A
#
# COMPACT_ATOMS: atom_id res chain seq x y z
N MET A 1 -54.33 -51.32 120.05
CA MET A 1 -54.18 -52.64 120.68
C MET A 1 -53.66 -53.62 119.65
N ASN A 2 -52.36 -53.97 119.74
CA ASN A 2 -51.70 -55.21 119.33
C ASN A 2 -52.15 -56.02 118.08
N ARG A 3 -51.25 -56.12 117.07
CA ARG A 3 -50.42 -57.32 116.67
C ARG A 3 -50.18 -57.38 115.13
N ILE A 4 -48.95 -57.17 114.65
CA ILE A 4 -47.90 -58.13 114.21
C ILE A 4 -48.36 -59.21 113.19
N ILE A 5 -47.74 -59.27 111.98
CA ILE A 5 -46.91 -60.37 111.42
C ILE A 5 -46.77 -60.31 109.86
N LYS A 6 -45.50 -60.17 109.41
CA LYS A 6 -44.72 -60.72 108.26
C LYS A 6 -45.33 -60.96 106.85
N ILE A 7 -44.55 -60.68 105.79
CA ILE A 7 -43.86 -61.66 104.91
C ILE A 7 -43.04 -60.97 103.79
N ILE A 8 -41.92 -61.59 103.43
CA ILE A 8 -40.84 -61.25 102.46
C ILE A 8 -41.19 -61.70 101.03
N THR A 9 -40.84 -60.93 99.98
CA THR A 9 -40.42 -61.32 98.59
C THR A 9 -40.45 -60.06 97.71
N LEU A 10 -39.74 -59.82 96.60
CA LEU A 10 -38.59 -60.34 95.83
C LEU A 10 -38.44 -59.32 94.66
N LEU A 11 -37.22 -58.88 94.32
CA LEU A 11 -36.92 -58.03 93.15
C LEU A 11 -37.39 -58.67 91.84
N VAL A 12 -38.00 -57.90 90.93
CA VAL A 12 -37.63 -57.76 89.50
C VAL A 12 -38.19 -56.42 88.99
N PHE A 13 -37.31 -55.51 88.55
CA PHE A 13 -37.71 -54.34 87.74
C PHE A 13 -38.02 -54.84 86.32
N ALA A 14 -39.29 -54.82 85.93
CA ALA A 14 -39.70 -54.90 84.53
C ALA A 14 -39.93 -53.47 84.03
N ALA A 15 -38.87 -52.81 83.56
CA ALA A 15 -39.02 -51.61 82.75
C ALA A 15 -39.45 -52.06 81.34
N CYS A 16 -40.73 -51.96 81.03
CA CYS A 16 -41.17 -51.95 79.63
C CYS A 16 -40.83 -50.57 79.06
N ALA A 17 -39.60 -50.40 78.57
CA ALA A 17 -39.35 -49.37 77.57
C ALA A 17 -40.11 -49.80 76.30
N ARG A 18 -41.09 -49.01 75.88
CA ARG A 18 -41.71 -49.16 74.56
C ARG A 18 -40.69 -48.62 73.57
N GLU A 19 -40.08 -49.47 72.77
CA GLU A 19 -39.21 -49.05 71.68
C GLU A 19 -40.02 -48.12 70.76
N GLU A 20 -39.61 -46.87 70.70
CA GLU A 20 -40.17 -45.87 69.79
C GLU A 20 -39.33 -45.97 68.50
N ALA A 21 -39.99 -46.32 67.39
CA ALA A 21 -39.31 -46.53 66.12
C ALA A 21 -38.51 -45.27 65.74
N VAL A 22 -37.24 -45.45 65.37
CA VAL A 22 -36.41 -44.31 64.96
C VAL A 22 -36.95 -43.80 63.61
N PRO A 23 -37.35 -42.52 63.49
CA PRO A 23 -37.81 -41.98 62.22
C PRO A 23 -36.63 -41.91 61.23
N VAL A 24 -36.89 -42.26 59.98
CA VAL A 24 -35.95 -42.00 58.87
C VAL A 24 -36.24 -40.60 58.36
N ILE A 25 -35.21 -39.77 58.24
CA ILE A 25 -35.28 -38.43 57.65
C ILE A 25 -34.31 -38.42 56.47
N VAL A 26 -34.85 -38.51 55.25
CA VAL A 26 -34.01 -38.54 54.04
C VAL A 26 -33.53 -37.14 53.70
N ASP A 27 -32.22 -37.02 53.55
CA ASP A 27 -31.60 -35.82 53.02
C ASP A 27 -30.31 -36.15 52.27
N PHE A 28 -29.96 -35.30 51.32
CA PHE A 28 -28.72 -35.36 50.57
C PHE A 28 -28.41 -34.04 49.88
N ASP A 29 -27.11 -33.82 49.66
CA ASP A 29 -26.54 -32.74 48.86
C ASP A 29 -25.87 -33.32 47.61
N PHE A 30 -25.54 -32.48 46.64
CA PHE A 30 -24.76 -32.87 45.48
C PHE A 30 -23.78 -31.76 45.07
N GLU A 31 -22.71 -32.17 44.40
CA GLU A 31 -21.75 -31.27 43.74
C GLU A 31 -21.63 -31.68 42.28
N VAL A 32 -21.69 -30.70 41.38
CA VAL A 32 -21.45 -30.89 39.95
C VAL A 32 -20.00 -30.54 39.67
N PHE A 33 -19.31 -31.40 38.92
CA PHE A 33 -17.90 -31.17 38.61
C PHE A 33 -17.72 -29.84 37.86
N ASN A 34 -16.90 -28.93 38.41
CA ASN A 34 -16.66 -27.57 37.92
C ASN A 34 -17.92 -26.67 37.80
N ASP A 35 -19.04 -27.02 38.42
CA ASP A 35 -20.34 -26.36 38.21
C ASP A 35 -20.80 -26.35 36.73
N ASP A 36 -20.31 -27.31 35.93
CA ASP A 36 -20.63 -27.47 34.51
C ASP A 36 -21.81 -28.43 34.33
N PHE A 37 -22.93 -27.89 33.83
CA PHE A 37 -24.17 -28.63 33.58
C PHE A 37 -24.36 -29.00 32.09
N SER A 38 -23.34 -28.82 31.27
CA SER A 38 -23.34 -29.19 29.86
C SER A 38 -22.82 -30.63 29.66
N ILE A 39 -23.47 -31.41 28.79
CA ILE A 39 -23.06 -32.82 28.59
C ILE A 39 -21.60 -32.93 28.09
N PRO A 40 -20.79 -33.88 28.64
CA PRO A 40 -21.13 -34.83 29.70
C PRO A 40 -21.02 -34.24 31.12
N VAL A 41 -22.07 -34.40 31.93
CA VAL A 41 -22.11 -33.90 33.31
C VAL A 41 -21.71 -35.00 34.28
N GLN A 42 -20.86 -34.67 35.26
CA GLN A 42 -20.48 -35.57 36.36
C GLN A 42 -20.94 -35.00 37.71
N ILE A 43 -21.73 -35.79 38.45
CA ILE A 43 -22.34 -35.37 39.72
C ILE A 43 -21.94 -36.33 40.84
N VAL A 44 -21.54 -35.78 41.98
CA VAL A 44 -21.27 -36.53 43.20
C VAL A 44 -22.35 -36.22 44.23
N PHE A 45 -22.99 -37.26 44.77
CA PHE A 45 -24.03 -37.12 45.79
C PHE A 45 -23.50 -37.46 47.20
N PHE A 46 -23.86 -36.63 48.17
CA PHE A 46 -23.48 -36.77 49.58
C PHE A 46 -24.71 -37.05 50.44
N ASN A 47 -24.82 -38.27 50.97
CA ASN A 47 -25.97 -38.67 51.77
C ASN A 47 -25.93 -38.08 53.18
N ARG A 48 -26.97 -37.32 53.53
CA ARG A 48 -27.21 -36.67 54.83
C ARG A 48 -28.34 -37.32 55.63
N THR A 49 -28.86 -38.45 55.16
CA THR A 49 -29.98 -39.16 55.79
C THR A 49 -29.64 -39.58 57.22
N GLU A 50 -30.60 -39.35 58.13
CA GLU A 50 -30.56 -39.77 59.53
C GLU A 50 -31.53 -40.93 59.78
N GLY A 51 -31.15 -41.85 60.67
CA GLY A 51 -32.02 -42.94 61.14
C GLY A 51 -32.21 -44.13 60.18
N ALA A 52 -31.51 -44.17 59.04
CA ALA A 52 -31.58 -45.25 58.05
C ALA A 52 -30.32 -46.13 57.97
N GLU A 53 -30.52 -47.40 57.58
CA GLU A 53 -29.46 -48.39 57.41
C GLU A 53 -29.35 -48.89 55.96
N ASP A 54 -30.47 -48.88 55.22
CA ASP A 54 -30.56 -49.29 53.82
C ASP A 54 -30.92 -48.11 52.91
N TYR A 55 -30.32 -48.08 51.72
CA TYR A 55 -30.47 -46.98 50.75
C TYR A 55 -30.76 -47.53 49.35
N GLU A 56 -31.66 -46.88 48.62
CA GLU A 56 -31.91 -47.11 47.20
C GLU A 56 -31.89 -45.76 46.47
N TRP A 57 -30.84 -45.55 45.68
CA TRP A 57 -30.73 -44.42 44.76
C TRP A 57 -31.26 -44.79 43.39
N ARG A 58 -31.96 -43.86 42.75
CA ARG A 58 -32.38 -43.92 41.35
C ARG A 58 -32.01 -42.61 40.67
N PHE A 59 -31.24 -42.72 39.59
CA PHE A 59 -30.79 -41.62 38.76
C PHE A 59 -31.43 -41.81 37.39
N GLU A 60 -32.54 -41.13 37.12
CA GLU A 60 -33.16 -41.16 35.80
C GLU A 60 -32.14 -40.67 34.77
N GLY A 61 -31.90 -41.42 33.69
CA GLY A 61 -30.91 -41.04 32.65
C GLY A 61 -29.43 -41.09 33.07
N GLY A 62 -29.12 -41.24 34.35
CA GLY A 62 -27.75 -41.29 34.86
C GLY A 62 -27.09 -42.66 34.69
N VAL A 63 -25.75 -42.67 34.62
CA VAL A 63 -24.92 -43.87 34.58
C VAL A 63 -23.95 -43.88 35.78
N PRO A 64 -24.05 -44.85 36.71
CA PRO A 64 -25.08 -45.90 36.80
C PRO A 64 -26.47 -45.33 37.15
N SER A 65 -27.55 -46.00 36.71
CA SER A 65 -28.93 -45.53 36.94
C SER A 65 -29.49 -45.85 38.32
N ARG A 66 -28.79 -46.68 39.11
CA ARG A 66 -29.16 -47.05 40.49
C ARG A 66 -27.94 -47.32 41.34
N SER A 67 -28.08 -47.16 42.66
CA SER A 67 -27.07 -47.55 43.64
C SER A 67 -27.71 -47.92 44.98
N VAL A 68 -27.06 -48.82 45.74
CA VAL A 68 -27.45 -49.15 47.12
C VAL A 68 -26.40 -48.71 48.15
N ASN A 69 -25.31 -48.09 47.68
CA ASN A 69 -24.29 -47.57 48.57
C ASN A 69 -24.80 -46.31 49.28
N ARG A 70 -24.39 -46.11 50.53
CA ARG A 70 -24.71 -44.89 51.28
C ARG A 70 -24.38 -43.64 50.47
N ASN A 71 -23.18 -43.58 49.89
CA ASN A 71 -22.81 -42.59 48.88
C ASN A 71 -22.60 -43.31 47.53
N PRO A 72 -23.28 -42.89 46.45
CA PRO A 72 -23.36 -43.66 45.20
C PRO A 72 -22.12 -43.56 44.31
N GLY A 73 -21.22 -42.61 44.55
CA GLY A 73 -20.06 -42.32 43.70
C GLY A 73 -20.35 -41.22 42.68
N VAL A 74 -19.60 -41.22 41.57
CA VAL A 74 -19.83 -40.30 40.44
C VAL A 74 -20.94 -40.86 39.55
N ILE A 75 -21.94 -40.03 39.25
CA ILE A 75 -23.01 -40.33 38.30
C ILE A 75 -22.79 -39.44 37.06
N GLN A 76 -22.74 -40.06 35.89
CA GLN A 76 -22.54 -39.37 34.62
C GLN A 76 -23.84 -39.27 33.83
N TYR A 77 -24.05 -38.14 33.17
CA TYR A 77 -25.18 -37.88 32.28
C TYR A 77 -24.68 -37.41 30.92
N ASP A 78 -25.08 -38.11 29.86
CA ASP A 78 -24.60 -37.89 28.48
C ASP A 78 -25.68 -37.35 27.54
N SER A 79 -26.87 -37.04 28.07
CA SER A 79 -28.00 -36.53 27.29
C SER A 79 -28.63 -35.32 27.96
N LYS A 80 -29.00 -34.32 27.17
CA LYS A 80 -29.79 -33.17 27.61
C LYS A 80 -31.16 -33.61 28.15
N GLY A 81 -31.61 -32.96 29.21
CA GLY A 81 -32.93 -33.19 29.78
C GLY A 81 -33.06 -32.74 31.23
N ASN A 82 -34.28 -32.85 31.74
CA ASN A 82 -34.56 -32.74 33.16
C ASN A 82 -34.65 -34.17 33.71
N PHE A 83 -33.82 -34.49 34.70
CA PHE A 83 -33.72 -35.82 35.27
C PHE A 83 -34.11 -35.81 36.74
N GLU A 84 -34.96 -36.76 37.13
CA GLU A 84 -35.27 -37.00 38.54
C GLU A 84 -34.20 -37.85 39.23
N ILE A 85 -33.81 -37.43 40.44
CA ILE A 85 -32.94 -38.18 41.35
C ILE A 85 -33.71 -38.48 42.62
N GLU A 86 -33.96 -39.75 42.88
CA GLU A 86 -34.69 -40.25 44.05
C GLU A 86 -33.74 -41.00 44.98
N LEU A 87 -33.69 -40.60 46.25
CA LEU A 87 -33.14 -41.41 47.34
C LEU A 87 -34.29 -41.93 48.20
N ILE A 88 -34.39 -43.25 48.33
CA ILE A 88 -35.26 -43.93 49.29
C ILE A 88 -34.37 -44.51 50.39
N ALA A 89 -34.72 -44.31 51.66
CA ALA A 89 -33.98 -44.90 52.77
C ALA A 89 -34.91 -45.63 53.75
N THR A 90 -34.44 -46.74 54.31
CA THR A 90 -35.19 -47.58 55.25
C THR A 90 -34.35 -48.03 56.44
N ASN A 91 -35.00 -48.37 57.55
CA ASN A 91 -34.37 -48.98 58.72
C ASN A 91 -35.05 -50.29 59.15
N GLN A 92 -34.45 -50.99 60.12
CA GLN A 92 -34.93 -52.29 60.62
C GLN A 92 -36.32 -52.22 61.26
N ASP A 93 -36.72 -51.04 61.76
CA ASP A 93 -38.06 -50.80 62.33
C ASP A 93 -39.14 -50.70 61.24
N GLY A 94 -38.76 -50.76 59.97
CA GLY A 94 -39.65 -50.62 58.82
C GLY A 94 -40.02 -49.17 58.50
N SER A 95 -39.37 -48.19 59.14
CA SER A 95 -39.50 -46.78 58.83
C SER A 95 -38.89 -46.49 57.45
N ARG A 96 -39.57 -45.68 56.64
CA ARG A 96 -39.21 -45.39 55.25
C ARG A 96 -39.52 -43.94 54.93
N ASP A 97 -38.57 -43.28 54.28
CA ASP A 97 -38.74 -41.93 53.73
C ASP A 97 -38.03 -41.81 52.38
N SER A 98 -38.32 -40.75 51.62
CA SER A 98 -37.73 -40.51 50.31
C SER A 98 -37.64 -39.03 49.95
N LYS A 99 -36.56 -38.65 49.26
CA LYS A 99 -36.36 -37.30 48.71
C LYS A 99 -36.12 -37.39 47.21
N ILE A 100 -36.80 -36.52 46.46
CA ILE A 100 -36.63 -36.35 45.01
C ILE A 100 -36.10 -34.95 44.74
N ILE A 101 -35.12 -34.83 43.85
CA ILE A 101 -34.71 -33.56 43.24
C ILE A 101 -34.72 -33.70 41.71
N GLU A 102 -34.83 -32.57 41.01
CA GLU A 102 -34.66 -32.50 39.56
C GLU A 102 -33.35 -31.79 39.23
N ILE A 103 -32.62 -32.30 38.25
CA ILE A 103 -31.44 -31.64 37.68
C ILE A 103 -31.65 -31.46 36.18
N GLN A 104 -31.47 -30.22 35.71
CA GLN A 104 -31.46 -29.87 34.30
C GLN A 104 -30.04 -29.92 33.75
N ILE A 105 -29.88 -30.66 32.66
CA ILE A 105 -28.63 -30.87 31.94
C ILE A 105 -28.77 -30.34 30.53
N ASP A 106 -27.81 -29.53 30.10
CA ASP A 106 -27.84 -28.77 28.85
C ASP A 106 -26.90 -29.38 27.78
N ASP A 107 -27.07 -28.97 26.53
CA ASP A 107 -26.12 -29.30 25.46
C ASP A 107 -24.84 -28.47 25.61
N PRO A 108 -23.67 -28.93 25.14
CA PRO A 108 -22.45 -28.14 25.18
C PRO A 108 -22.62 -26.89 24.31
N VAL A 109 -22.20 -25.75 24.86
CA VAL A 109 -22.19 -24.50 24.13
C VAL A 109 -20.93 -24.45 23.26
N ILE A 110 -21.13 -24.40 21.94
CA ILE A 110 -20.04 -24.25 20.96
C ILE A 110 -20.30 -22.93 20.25
N ILE A 111 -19.36 -21.99 20.40
CA ILE A 111 -19.39 -20.74 19.64
C ILE A 111 -18.68 -20.94 18.30
N ASP A 112 -19.36 -20.55 17.22
CA ASP A 112 -18.80 -20.53 15.88
C ASP A 112 -19.63 -19.61 14.97
N PHE A 113 -18.95 -18.89 14.09
CA PHE A 113 -19.60 -18.10 13.05
C PHE A 113 -18.65 -17.88 11.87
N GLU A 114 -19.23 -17.55 10.73
CA GLU A 114 -18.51 -17.27 9.50
C GLU A 114 -18.88 -15.88 8.97
N VAL A 115 -17.88 -15.12 8.54
CA VAL A 115 -18.05 -13.83 7.87
C VAL A 115 -17.60 -13.95 6.43
N THR A 116 -18.49 -13.63 5.50
CA THR A 116 -18.21 -13.70 4.06
C THR A 116 -18.44 -12.34 3.41
N ASN A 117 -17.52 -11.92 2.54
CA ASN A 117 -17.73 -10.70 1.77
C ASN A 117 -18.81 -10.94 0.69
N VAL A 118 -19.75 -10.00 0.55
CA VAL A 118 -20.89 -10.15 -0.36
C VAL A 118 -20.50 -9.88 -1.82
N ASP A 119 -19.63 -8.91 -2.07
CA ASP A 119 -19.22 -8.47 -3.41
C ASP A 119 -17.70 -8.26 -3.46
N ASP A 120 -17.24 -7.06 -3.10
CA ASP A 120 -15.84 -6.73 -2.86
C ASP A 120 -15.67 -6.00 -1.51
N ASN A 121 -14.41 -5.82 -1.10
CA ASN A 121 -14.02 -5.20 0.16
C ASN A 121 -13.72 -3.70 0.08
N PHE A 122 -13.89 -3.03 -1.08
CA PHE A 122 -13.78 -1.57 -1.16
C PHE A 122 -14.87 -0.89 -0.37
N SER A 123 -14.51 0.18 0.34
CA SER A 123 -15.49 0.98 1.07
C SER A 123 -16.52 1.62 0.14
N PRO A 124 -17.83 1.55 0.44
CA PRO A 124 -18.45 0.76 1.51
C PRO A 124 -18.52 -0.74 1.16
N ALA A 125 -18.20 -1.60 2.14
CA ALA A 125 -18.18 -3.05 1.99
C ALA A 125 -19.30 -3.72 2.79
N ALA A 126 -19.96 -4.71 2.19
CA ALA A 126 -21.00 -5.50 2.83
C ALA A 126 -20.48 -6.91 3.12
N PHE A 127 -20.74 -7.40 4.33
CA PHE A 127 -20.39 -8.75 4.76
C PHE A 127 -21.64 -9.49 5.23
N SER A 128 -21.79 -10.74 4.81
CA SER A 128 -22.82 -11.66 5.27
C SER A 128 -22.27 -12.47 6.44
N ILE A 129 -23.03 -12.48 7.54
CA ILE A 129 -22.64 -13.14 8.77
C ILE A 129 -23.58 -14.32 9.02
N GLN A 130 -22.99 -15.52 9.11
CA GLN A 130 -23.70 -16.77 9.36
C GLN A 130 -23.29 -17.33 10.72
N ASN A 131 -24.27 -17.53 11.60
CA ASN A 131 -24.03 -18.19 12.89
C ASN A 131 -23.99 -19.70 12.69
N ASN A 132 -22.97 -20.35 13.25
CA ASN A 132 -22.82 -21.82 13.30
C ASN A 132 -22.79 -22.34 14.74
N SER A 133 -23.03 -21.47 15.72
CA SER A 133 -23.00 -21.81 17.14
C SER A 133 -24.11 -22.79 17.53
N THR A 134 -23.86 -23.62 18.54
CA THR A 134 -24.83 -24.58 19.09
C THR A 134 -24.91 -24.47 20.61
N GLY A 135 -26.01 -24.96 21.19
CA GLY A 135 -26.20 -25.02 22.64
C GLY A 135 -26.56 -23.70 23.34
N ALA A 136 -26.63 -22.58 22.62
CA ALA A 136 -26.97 -21.27 23.18
C ALA A 136 -28.45 -20.90 23.04
N ASP A 137 -28.96 -20.12 24.00
CA ASP A 137 -30.33 -19.58 24.04
C ASP A 137 -30.40 -18.09 23.65
N SER A 138 -29.27 -17.38 23.70
CA SER A 138 -29.20 -15.95 23.41
C SER A 138 -27.90 -15.57 22.68
N PHE A 139 -28.01 -14.53 21.86
CA PHE A 139 -26.95 -14.03 20.97
C PHE A 139 -26.85 -12.50 21.10
N VAL A 140 -25.63 -11.99 21.25
CA VAL A 140 -25.33 -10.56 21.23
C VAL A 140 -24.19 -10.32 20.25
N TRP A 141 -24.51 -9.67 19.14
CA TRP A 141 -23.56 -9.26 18.13
C TRP A 141 -23.15 -7.81 18.30
N THR A 142 -21.86 -7.53 18.13
CA THR A 142 -21.31 -6.18 18.00
C THR A 142 -20.50 -6.07 16.71
N PHE A 143 -20.77 -5.03 15.93
CA PHE A 143 -20.10 -4.75 14.66
C PHE A 143 -19.43 -3.37 14.76
N GLU A 144 -18.15 -3.32 15.12
CA GLU A 144 -17.46 -2.04 15.32
C GLU A 144 -17.36 -1.26 14.00
N GLY A 145 -18.05 -0.12 13.92
CA GLY A 145 -18.15 0.67 12.68
C GLY A 145 -19.09 0.09 11.62
N GLY A 146 -19.81 -0.99 11.93
CA GLY A 146 -20.81 -1.60 11.06
C GLY A 146 -22.17 -0.92 11.14
N GLN A 147 -22.98 -1.10 10.10
CA GLN A 147 -24.38 -0.71 10.05
C GLN A 147 -25.24 -1.94 9.75
N PRO A 148 -26.07 -2.40 10.71
CA PRO A 148 -26.22 -1.89 12.07
C PRO A 148 -24.96 -2.10 12.94
N VAL A 149 -24.86 -1.41 14.09
CA VAL A 149 -23.72 -1.54 15.02
C VAL A 149 -23.81 -2.77 15.94
N SER A 150 -25.00 -3.37 16.04
CA SER A 150 -25.26 -4.52 16.90
C SER A 150 -26.50 -5.29 16.44
N SER A 151 -26.65 -6.55 16.89
CA SER A 151 -27.85 -7.36 16.67
C SER A 151 -28.06 -8.37 17.80
N THR A 152 -29.30 -8.76 18.07
CA THR A 152 -29.63 -9.88 18.97
C THR A 152 -30.31 -11.04 18.22
N SER A 153 -30.33 -10.98 16.88
CA SER A 153 -30.80 -12.08 16.05
C SER A 153 -29.76 -13.20 16.05
N GLU A 154 -30.21 -14.45 16.09
CA GLU A 154 -29.34 -15.62 15.90
C GLU A 154 -28.54 -15.49 14.60
N ASN A 155 -29.19 -15.03 13.53
CA ASN A 155 -28.55 -14.72 12.24
C ASN A 155 -28.75 -13.23 11.93
N PRO A 156 -27.70 -12.39 12.03
CA PRO A 156 -27.84 -10.94 11.84
C PRO A 156 -27.95 -10.52 10.36
N GLY A 157 -27.59 -11.40 9.42
CA GLY A 157 -27.66 -11.12 7.98
C GLY A 157 -26.48 -10.28 7.49
N ASN A 158 -26.76 -9.32 6.61
CA ASN A 158 -25.72 -8.45 6.03
C ASN A 158 -25.45 -7.22 6.90
N VAL A 159 -24.17 -6.91 7.10
CA VAL A 159 -23.68 -5.72 7.80
C VAL A 159 -22.80 -4.91 6.86
N VAL A 160 -23.00 -3.60 6.81
CA VAL A 160 -22.24 -2.69 5.93
C VAL A 160 -21.24 -1.88 6.74
N PHE A 161 -19.99 -1.82 6.27
CA PHE A 161 -18.91 -1.03 6.85
C PHE A 161 -18.51 0.07 5.85
N THR A 162 -18.65 1.33 6.25
CA THR A 162 -18.51 2.49 5.34
C THR A 162 -17.18 3.22 5.46
N GLU A 163 -16.39 2.91 6.48
CA GLU A 163 -15.06 3.48 6.65
C GLU A 163 -14.02 2.41 6.29
N PRO A 164 -12.88 2.79 5.69
CA PRO A 164 -11.80 1.85 5.44
C PRO A 164 -11.01 1.56 6.71
N GLY A 165 -10.40 0.38 6.76
CA GLY A 165 -9.59 -0.10 7.88
C GLY A 165 -10.05 -1.44 8.43
N GLU A 166 -9.54 -1.78 9.60
CA GLU A 166 -9.92 -3.00 10.31
C GLU A 166 -11.19 -2.77 11.12
N HIS A 167 -12.12 -3.72 11.02
CA HIS A 167 -13.36 -3.73 11.80
C HIS A 167 -13.52 -5.06 12.52
N ARG A 168 -13.95 -4.98 13.78
CA ARG A 168 -14.16 -6.14 14.63
C ARG A 168 -15.62 -6.54 14.67
N ILE A 169 -15.86 -7.83 14.50
CA ILE A 169 -17.15 -8.49 14.68
C ILE A 169 -17.03 -9.38 15.91
N THR A 170 -17.89 -9.16 16.89
CA THR A 170 -17.91 -9.93 18.15
C THR A 170 -19.25 -10.61 18.30
N LEU A 171 -19.24 -11.91 18.58
CA LEU A 171 -20.38 -12.69 19.01
C LEU A 171 -20.21 -13.08 20.48
N GLU A 172 -21.20 -12.74 21.31
CA GLU A 172 -21.37 -13.32 22.64
C GLU A 172 -22.61 -14.22 22.64
N ILE A 173 -22.48 -15.46 23.11
CA ILE A 173 -23.58 -16.41 23.25
C ILE A 173 -23.72 -16.90 24.69
N SER A 174 -24.95 -17.24 25.08
CA SER A 174 -25.23 -17.80 26.41
C SER A 174 -26.39 -18.80 26.42
N ASN A 175 -26.26 -19.85 27.23
CA ASN A 175 -27.34 -20.79 27.61
C ASN A 175 -28.00 -20.42 28.96
N GLY A 176 -27.76 -19.21 29.48
CA GLY A 176 -28.28 -18.74 30.77
C GLY A 176 -27.46 -19.15 32.00
N ARG A 177 -26.49 -20.06 31.85
CA ARG A 177 -25.53 -20.46 32.90
C ARG A 177 -24.11 -20.06 32.56
N GLU A 178 -23.77 -20.21 31.28
CA GLU A 178 -22.44 -19.98 30.73
C GLU A 178 -22.50 -18.94 29.62
N THR A 179 -21.39 -18.25 29.40
CA THR A 179 -21.25 -17.21 28.38
C THR A 179 -19.94 -17.41 27.64
N PHE A 180 -19.98 -17.38 26.30
CA PHE A 180 -18.80 -17.49 25.44
C PHE A 180 -18.75 -16.29 24.50
N THR A 181 -17.54 -15.82 24.22
CA THR A 181 -17.29 -14.69 23.32
C THR A 181 -16.25 -15.08 22.29
N GLN A 182 -16.54 -14.79 21.02
CA GLN A 182 -15.62 -14.97 19.90
C GLN A 182 -15.60 -13.71 19.06
N GLU A 183 -14.43 -13.41 18.49
CA GLU A 183 -14.21 -12.24 17.66
C GLU A 183 -13.58 -12.62 16.33
N GLU A 184 -13.94 -11.89 15.28
CA GLU A 184 -13.32 -11.95 13.96
C GLU A 184 -13.02 -10.51 13.49
N VAL A 185 -11.88 -10.32 12.82
CA VAL A 185 -11.47 -9.02 12.28
C VAL A 185 -11.55 -9.10 10.76
N ILE A 186 -12.26 -8.16 10.16
CA ILE A 186 -12.33 -7.95 8.72
C ILE A 186 -11.57 -6.68 8.33
N THR A 187 -11.13 -6.59 7.07
CA THR A 187 -10.48 -5.40 6.51
C THR A 187 -11.32 -4.84 5.37
N VAL A 188 -11.62 -3.54 5.45
CA VAL A 188 -12.29 -2.76 4.41
C VAL A 188 -11.24 -1.90 3.70
N GLU A 189 -11.14 -2.05 2.38
CA GLU A 189 -10.18 -1.33 1.55
C GLU A 189 -10.56 0.16 1.41
N PRO A 190 -9.57 1.04 1.16
CA PRO A 190 -9.79 2.47 0.98
C PRO A 190 -10.84 2.83 -0.08
N PHE A 191 -11.39 4.05 0.05
CA PHE A 191 -12.22 4.65 -0.99
C PHE A 191 -11.47 4.73 -2.33
N LEU A 192 -12.21 4.65 -3.44
CA LEU A 192 -11.64 4.96 -4.75
C LEU A 192 -11.16 6.41 -4.74
N VAL A 193 -9.95 6.67 -5.23
CA VAL A 193 -9.45 8.02 -5.50
C VAL A 193 -8.75 7.98 -6.85
N ALA A 194 -9.19 8.80 -7.81
CA ALA A 194 -8.53 8.91 -9.10
C ALA A 194 -7.40 9.95 -9.03
N ASP A 195 -6.18 9.57 -9.39
CA ASP A 195 -5.05 10.48 -9.48
C ASP A 195 -4.03 10.00 -10.50
N PHE A 196 -3.24 10.91 -11.05
CA PHE A 196 -2.12 10.58 -11.94
C PHE A 196 -1.02 11.62 -11.92
N THR A 197 0.16 11.21 -12.35
CA THR A 197 1.29 12.09 -12.66
C THR A 197 1.69 11.96 -14.13
N GLU A 198 2.42 12.95 -14.61
CA GLU A 198 2.86 13.07 -15.99
C GLU A 198 4.36 13.34 -16.05
N GLU A 199 5.00 12.81 -17.09
CA GLU A 199 6.39 13.07 -17.42
C GLU A 199 6.48 13.36 -18.91
N VAL A 200 7.07 14.51 -19.28
CA VAL A 200 7.34 14.84 -20.67
C VAL A 200 8.65 14.20 -21.09
N ALA A 201 8.71 13.66 -22.31
CA ALA A 201 9.95 13.12 -22.83
C ALA A 201 11.05 14.19 -22.87
N PHE A 202 12.30 13.80 -22.63
CA PHE A 202 13.44 14.72 -22.57
C PHE A 202 13.56 15.61 -23.82
N ASP A 203 13.28 15.07 -25.00
CA ASP A 203 13.30 15.81 -26.26
C ASP A 203 12.11 16.77 -26.46
N ASP A 204 11.10 16.70 -25.60
CA ASP A 204 9.83 17.43 -25.66
C ASP A 204 9.60 18.34 -24.46
N ASP A 205 10.63 18.61 -23.67
CA ASP A 205 10.60 19.51 -22.51
C ASP A 205 10.17 20.96 -22.81
N ASP A 206 10.09 21.33 -24.09
CA ASP A 206 9.54 22.61 -24.56
C ASP A 206 8.08 22.53 -25.04
N PHE A 207 7.44 21.37 -24.89
CA PHE A 207 6.05 21.09 -25.26
C PHE A 207 5.70 21.41 -26.72
N GLN A 208 6.70 21.40 -27.62
CA GLN A 208 6.46 21.59 -29.04
C GLN A 208 6.01 20.28 -29.71
N ILE A 209 4.93 20.33 -30.49
CA ILE A 209 4.38 19.15 -31.15
C ILE A 209 5.32 18.61 -32.26
N PRO A 210 5.34 17.29 -32.55
CA PRO A 210 4.70 16.23 -31.78
C PRO A 210 5.42 16.03 -30.43
N ALA A 211 4.70 16.10 -29.30
CA ALA A 211 5.27 16.00 -27.97
C ALA A 211 4.86 14.70 -27.28
N VAL A 212 5.84 13.93 -26.79
CA VAL A 212 5.59 12.65 -26.11
C VAL A 212 5.49 12.86 -24.60
N MET A 213 4.44 12.31 -24.00
CA MET A 213 4.23 12.32 -22.55
C MET A 213 3.88 10.93 -22.04
N GLN A 214 4.52 10.54 -20.95
CA GLN A 214 4.21 9.35 -20.18
C GLN A 214 3.26 9.73 -19.04
N PHE A 215 2.15 9.02 -18.89
CA PHE A 215 1.26 9.15 -17.74
C PHE A 215 1.41 7.94 -16.83
N THR A 216 1.44 8.21 -15.52
CA THR A 216 1.50 7.20 -14.46
C THR A 216 0.27 7.34 -13.59
N ASP A 217 -0.56 6.30 -13.57
CA ASP A 217 -1.70 6.20 -12.66
C ASP A 217 -1.23 6.08 -11.21
N ASN A 218 -1.82 6.88 -10.33
CA ASN A 218 -1.62 6.85 -8.88
C ASN A 218 -2.96 6.64 -8.15
N SER A 219 -3.97 6.11 -8.84
CA SER A 219 -5.29 5.93 -8.26
C SER A 219 -5.26 4.91 -7.12
N VAL A 220 -6.04 5.16 -6.08
CA VAL A 220 -6.22 4.25 -4.93
C VAL A 220 -7.47 3.42 -5.16
N SER A 221 -7.40 2.11 -4.88
CA SER A 221 -8.51 1.16 -5.02
C SER A 221 -9.07 1.03 -6.44
N ALA A 222 -8.36 1.49 -7.48
CA ALA A 222 -8.78 1.35 -8.86
C ALA A 222 -8.46 -0.06 -9.42
N THR A 223 -9.40 -0.64 -10.15
CA THR A 223 -9.24 -1.94 -10.84
C THR A 223 -9.33 -1.82 -12.36
N SER A 224 -9.76 -0.66 -12.88
CA SER A 224 -9.80 -0.36 -14.30
C SER A 224 -9.65 1.14 -14.57
N TYR A 225 -9.18 1.46 -15.78
CA TYR A 225 -8.79 2.81 -16.20
C TYR A 225 -9.39 3.13 -17.55
N GLN A 226 -9.84 4.38 -17.71
CA GLN A 226 -10.22 4.94 -18.99
C GLN A 226 -9.66 6.34 -19.12
N TRP A 227 -8.71 6.48 -20.04
CA TRP A 227 -8.09 7.75 -20.37
C TRP A 227 -8.77 8.42 -21.55
N GLN A 228 -8.79 9.75 -21.54
CA GLN A 228 -9.17 10.60 -22.67
C GLN A 228 -8.11 11.68 -22.87
N PHE A 229 -7.65 11.84 -24.10
CA PHE A 229 -6.60 12.78 -24.48
C PHE A 229 -7.11 13.71 -25.58
N GLU A 230 -7.31 14.98 -25.26
CA GLU A 230 -7.55 16.00 -26.29
C GLU A 230 -6.25 16.30 -27.05
N GLY A 231 -6.35 16.52 -28.36
CA GLY A 231 -5.21 16.96 -29.17
C GLY A 231 -4.07 15.94 -29.38
N ALA A 232 -4.25 14.70 -28.92
CA ALA A 232 -3.31 13.60 -29.08
C ALA A 232 -3.57 12.73 -30.33
N SER A 233 -2.56 11.95 -30.72
CA SER A 233 -2.64 11.00 -31.84
C SER A 233 -3.61 9.84 -31.54
N ILE A 234 -3.70 9.44 -30.28
CA ILE A 234 -4.73 8.54 -29.74
C ILE A 234 -5.65 9.33 -28.83
N THR A 235 -6.96 9.14 -28.95
CA THR A 235 -7.95 9.90 -28.17
C THR A 235 -8.34 9.23 -26.86
N THR A 236 -8.07 7.94 -26.70
CA THR A 236 -8.43 7.14 -25.52
C THR A 236 -7.43 6.01 -25.27
N SER A 237 -7.28 5.58 -24.02
CA SER A 237 -6.55 4.36 -23.63
C SER A 237 -7.22 3.65 -22.45
N LEU A 238 -7.05 2.32 -22.37
CA LEU A 238 -7.43 1.50 -21.22
C LEU A 238 -6.21 0.97 -20.45
N GLU A 239 -5.00 1.32 -20.89
CA GLU A 239 -3.77 0.98 -20.18
C GLU A 239 -3.69 1.76 -18.86
N GLN A 240 -3.07 1.16 -17.85
CA GLN A 240 -2.84 1.85 -16.57
C GLN A 240 -1.90 3.05 -16.74
N ASN A 241 -0.79 2.87 -17.45
CA ASN A 241 0.26 3.88 -17.62
C ASN A 241 0.53 4.16 -19.11
N PRO A 242 -0.33 4.92 -19.80
CA PRO A 242 -0.23 5.14 -21.23
C PRO A 242 0.92 6.11 -21.59
N ASN A 243 1.57 5.83 -22.72
CA ASN A 243 2.48 6.76 -23.39
C ASN A 243 1.76 7.39 -24.60
N VAL A 244 1.73 8.72 -24.68
CA VAL A 244 0.88 9.45 -25.62
C VAL A 244 1.65 10.54 -26.34
N THR A 245 1.43 10.65 -27.66
CA THR A 245 1.98 11.74 -28.48
C THR A 245 0.91 12.79 -28.77
N PHE A 246 1.15 14.03 -28.33
CA PHE A 246 0.33 15.19 -28.64
C PHE A 246 0.74 15.81 -29.97
N VAL A 247 -0.22 16.04 -30.86
CA VAL A 247 0.03 16.42 -32.27
C VAL A 247 -0.66 17.71 -32.69
N SER A 248 -1.33 18.38 -31.78
CA SER A 248 -1.99 19.67 -32.03
C SER A 248 -1.59 20.70 -30.98
N GLU A 249 -1.46 21.96 -31.38
CA GLU A 249 -1.14 23.07 -30.49
C GLU A 249 -2.36 23.51 -29.67
N GLY A 250 -2.12 24.24 -28.59
CA GLY A 250 -3.16 24.78 -27.71
C GLY A 250 -3.25 24.08 -26.36
N ASN A 251 -4.30 24.42 -25.61
CA ASN A 251 -4.58 23.82 -24.31
C ASN A 251 -5.42 22.56 -24.50
N HIS A 252 -4.88 21.41 -24.09
CA HIS A 252 -5.53 20.11 -24.20
C HIS A 252 -5.76 19.50 -22.84
N ARG A 253 -6.98 19.00 -22.62
CA ARG A 253 -7.32 18.26 -21.41
C ARG A 253 -6.93 16.79 -21.52
N VAL A 254 -6.32 16.28 -20.46
CA VAL A 254 -6.15 14.85 -20.19
C VAL A 254 -7.05 14.47 -19.04
N THR A 255 -7.83 13.41 -19.21
CA THR A 255 -8.79 12.94 -18.21
C THR A 255 -8.57 11.45 -17.93
N LEU A 256 -8.39 11.09 -16.67
CA LEU A 256 -8.41 9.72 -16.19
C LEU A 256 -9.74 9.48 -15.49
N THR A 257 -10.46 8.44 -15.90
CA THR A 257 -11.57 7.85 -15.14
C THR A 257 -11.13 6.50 -14.60
N ALA A 258 -11.00 6.41 -13.28
CA ALA A 258 -10.71 5.16 -12.57
C ALA A 258 -12.02 4.54 -12.08
N SER A 259 -12.08 3.21 -12.05
CA SER A 259 -13.22 2.46 -11.47
C SER A 259 -12.73 1.27 -10.68
N ASN A 260 -13.46 0.93 -9.62
CA ASN A 260 -13.27 -0.29 -8.85
C ASN A 260 -14.40 -1.32 -9.05
N GLY A 261 -15.34 -1.06 -9.96
CA GLY A 261 -16.53 -1.88 -10.21
C GLY A 261 -17.78 -1.44 -9.44
N LYS A 262 -17.63 -0.79 -8.28
CA LYS A 262 -18.72 -0.20 -7.49
C LYS A 262 -19.00 1.24 -7.88
N GLU A 263 -17.94 2.02 -8.05
CA GLU A 263 -18.01 3.43 -8.37
C GLU A 263 -16.94 3.82 -9.41
N THR A 264 -17.00 5.08 -9.84
CA THR A 264 -16.02 5.68 -10.73
C THR A 264 -15.65 7.06 -10.22
N GLN A 265 -14.36 7.40 -10.30
CA GLN A 265 -13.88 8.76 -10.06
C GLN A 265 -13.09 9.26 -11.27
N THR A 266 -13.12 10.58 -11.45
CA THR A 266 -12.51 11.23 -12.60
C THR A 266 -11.63 12.39 -12.15
N ILE A 267 -10.44 12.49 -12.72
CA ILE A 267 -9.52 13.61 -12.56
C ILE A 267 -9.10 14.14 -13.95
N SER A 268 -8.95 15.45 -14.08
CA SER A 268 -8.50 16.09 -15.32
C SER A 268 -7.38 17.09 -15.07
N LYS A 269 -6.38 17.12 -15.96
CA LYS A 269 -5.34 18.16 -16.04
C LYS A 269 -5.31 18.78 -17.44
N VAL A 270 -4.86 20.02 -17.55
CA VAL A 270 -4.75 20.73 -18.84
C VAL A 270 -3.28 21.05 -19.11
N PHE A 271 -2.82 20.71 -20.31
CA PHE A 271 -1.46 20.94 -20.78
C PHE A 271 -1.47 21.86 -21.99
N GLN A 272 -0.50 22.77 -22.06
CA GLN A 272 -0.35 23.68 -23.20
C GLN A 272 0.74 23.17 -24.13
N PHE A 273 0.40 23.00 -25.40
CA PHE A 273 1.33 22.60 -26.45
C PHE A 273 1.55 23.71 -27.47
N PHE A 274 2.75 23.77 -28.01
CA PHE A 274 3.20 24.80 -28.93
C PHE A 274 3.50 24.22 -30.31
N ARG A 275 3.45 25.06 -31.34
CA ARG A 275 3.91 24.70 -32.69
C ARG A 275 5.37 24.25 -32.67
N ASN A 276 5.73 23.30 -33.54
CA ASN A 276 7.12 22.96 -33.78
C ASN A 276 7.85 24.13 -34.45
N THR A 277 8.93 24.60 -33.81
CA THR A 277 9.81 25.63 -34.36
C THR A 277 11.05 25.02 -35.05
N ASN A 278 11.22 23.70 -34.93
CA ASN A 278 12.42 22.96 -35.29
C ASN A 278 13.71 23.52 -34.67
N LEU A 279 13.60 24.36 -33.64
CA LEU A 279 14.68 25.07 -33.01
C LEU A 279 14.80 24.66 -31.55
N ARG A 280 16.01 24.31 -31.12
CA ARG A 280 16.37 24.11 -29.72
C ARG A 280 17.18 25.31 -29.25
N GLU A 281 16.78 25.88 -28.13
CA GLU A 281 17.50 26.96 -27.45
C GLU A 281 18.10 26.45 -26.14
N LEU A 282 19.39 26.70 -25.95
CA LEU A 282 20.16 26.30 -24.77
C LEU A 282 20.82 27.58 -24.26
N ASN A 283 20.49 28.00 -23.04
CA ASN A 283 20.97 29.26 -22.49
C ASN A 283 22.02 29.02 -21.42
N ASP A 284 22.97 29.95 -21.31
CA ASP A 284 23.96 29.96 -20.22
C ASP A 284 24.83 28.69 -20.14
N VAL A 285 25.13 28.07 -21.28
CA VAL A 285 26.06 26.92 -21.36
C VAL A 285 27.47 27.41 -21.01
N VAL A 286 28.09 26.77 -20.01
CA VAL A 286 29.42 27.12 -19.51
C VAL A 286 30.48 26.21 -20.12
N LEU A 287 31.47 26.78 -20.79
CA LEU A 287 32.56 26.02 -21.42
C LEU A 287 33.92 26.49 -20.89
N GLY A 288 34.62 25.61 -20.19
CA GLY A 288 35.95 25.85 -19.63
C GLY A 288 37.01 26.03 -20.71
N ILE A 289 38.06 26.80 -20.41
CA ILE A 289 39.28 26.78 -21.22
C ILE A 289 40.01 25.44 -21.06
N ASN A 290 41.00 25.20 -21.91
CA ASN A 290 41.74 23.94 -21.92
C ASN A 290 42.32 23.52 -20.56
N THR A 291 42.84 24.47 -19.78
CA THR A 291 43.38 24.16 -18.44
C THR A 291 42.30 23.74 -17.45
N ALA A 292 41.08 24.27 -17.56
CA ALA A 292 39.96 23.91 -16.71
C ALA A 292 39.43 22.50 -17.02
N HIS A 293 39.36 22.14 -18.31
CA HIS A 293 38.90 20.82 -18.74
C HIS A 293 39.87 19.71 -18.34
N ASN A 294 41.17 19.91 -18.58
CA ASN A 294 42.19 18.92 -18.18
C ASN A 294 42.36 18.81 -16.66
N ALA A 295 42.01 19.86 -15.91
CA ALA A 295 41.98 19.83 -14.45
C ALA A 295 40.64 19.33 -13.89
N ASN A 296 39.68 18.97 -14.75
CA ASN A 296 38.33 18.53 -14.39
C ASN A 296 37.56 19.52 -13.50
N THR A 297 37.85 20.81 -13.63
CA THR A 297 37.12 21.85 -12.88
C THR A 297 35.94 22.39 -13.69
N ARG A 298 36.05 22.43 -15.02
CA ARG A 298 34.96 22.79 -15.95
C ARG A 298 35.19 22.11 -17.30
N GLY A 299 34.14 21.53 -17.87
CA GLY A 299 34.24 20.87 -19.15
C GLY A 299 34.33 21.82 -20.34
N SER A 300 34.97 21.38 -21.42
CA SER A 300 35.09 22.09 -22.70
C SER A 300 34.30 21.41 -23.81
N PHE A 301 33.78 20.20 -23.56
CA PHE A 301 33.19 19.31 -24.55
C PHE A 301 31.69 19.29 -24.31
N TYR A 302 30.89 19.50 -25.34
CA TYR A 302 29.45 19.59 -25.22
C TYR A 302 28.76 18.62 -26.17
N SER A 303 27.83 17.85 -25.63
CA SER A 303 26.88 17.06 -26.42
C SER A 303 25.57 17.81 -26.54
N ILE A 304 25.11 18.02 -27.78
CA ILE A 304 23.79 18.61 -28.06
C ILE A 304 22.69 17.61 -27.73
N ALA A 305 22.94 16.32 -27.95
CA ALA A 305 21.98 15.25 -27.65
C ALA A 305 21.66 15.20 -26.15
N ASP A 306 22.70 15.12 -25.30
CA ASP A 306 22.53 15.04 -23.85
C ASP A 306 22.36 16.41 -23.16
N ARG A 307 22.58 17.49 -23.90
CA ARG A 307 22.55 18.88 -23.40
C ARG A 307 23.50 19.09 -22.21
N THR A 308 24.65 18.43 -22.27
CA THR A 308 25.59 18.30 -21.15
C THR A 308 27.01 18.71 -21.56
N VAL A 309 27.70 19.38 -20.63
CA VAL A 309 29.12 19.74 -20.73
C VAL A 309 29.93 18.71 -19.97
N TYR A 310 30.98 18.16 -20.59
CA TYR A 310 31.83 17.11 -20.03
C TYR A 310 33.28 17.59 -19.79
N THR A 311 33.81 17.23 -18.62
CA THR A 311 35.23 17.33 -18.24
C THR A 311 36.05 16.18 -18.83
N ALA A 312 37.38 16.26 -18.75
CA ALA A 312 38.25 15.25 -19.35
C ALA A 312 38.05 13.84 -18.75
N GLU A 313 37.84 13.75 -17.43
CA GLU A 313 37.60 12.48 -16.72
C GLU A 313 36.23 11.86 -17.02
N GLU A 314 35.25 12.66 -17.45
CA GLU A 314 33.91 12.17 -17.79
C GLU A 314 33.83 11.60 -19.21
N ILE A 315 34.82 11.86 -20.07
CA ILE A 315 34.84 11.34 -21.44
C ILE A 315 35.12 9.84 -21.44
N THR A 316 34.04 9.06 -21.56
CA THR A 316 34.09 7.63 -21.88
C THR A 316 33.99 7.40 -23.39
N THR A 317 34.19 6.16 -23.85
CA THR A 317 34.02 5.80 -25.27
C THR A 317 32.61 6.10 -25.79
N ASP A 318 31.59 5.91 -24.94
CA ASP A 318 30.17 6.12 -25.28
C ASP A 318 29.75 7.60 -25.18
N ILE A 319 30.58 8.45 -24.56
CA ILE A 319 30.36 9.90 -24.53
C ILE A 319 31.13 10.56 -25.68
N ALA A 320 32.31 10.05 -26.00
CA ALA A 320 33.19 10.56 -27.04
C ALA A 320 32.52 10.66 -28.42
N ASP A 321 31.65 9.70 -28.77
CA ASP A 321 30.91 9.66 -30.04
C ASP A 321 29.67 10.58 -30.05
N GLN A 322 29.29 11.15 -28.89
CA GLN A 322 28.18 12.07 -28.71
C GLN A 322 28.61 13.54 -28.60
N ILE A 323 29.90 13.83 -28.57
CA ILE A 323 30.41 15.21 -28.50
C ILE A 323 30.22 15.87 -29.87
N ASP A 324 29.54 17.02 -29.87
CA ASP A 324 29.27 17.81 -31.07
C ASP A 324 30.14 19.07 -31.11
N LEU A 325 30.34 19.72 -29.94
CA LEU A 325 31.03 21.01 -29.83
C LEU A 325 32.19 20.90 -28.85
N VAL A 326 33.39 21.28 -29.28
CA VAL A 326 34.56 21.37 -28.41
C VAL A 326 35.08 22.80 -28.40
N PHE A 327 35.09 23.43 -27.23
CA PHE A 327 35.65 24.77 -27.04
C PHE A 327 37.11 24.69 -26.60
N PHE A 328 38.01 25.29 -27.37
CA PHE A 328 39.40 25.45 -27.01
C PHE A 328 39.69 26.92 -26.70
N GLY A 329 39.92 27.23 -25.42
CA GLY A 329 40.56 28.47 -24.98
C GLY A 329 41.98 28.21 -24.50
N LEU A 330 42.97 28.96 -25.01
CA LEU A 330 44.38 28.73 -24.69
C LEU A 330 44.75 29.09 -23.24
N SER A 331 44.24 30.23 -22.74
CA SER A 331 44.53 30.73 -21.40
C SER A 331 43.45 31.70 -20.91
N ASN A 332 43.52 32.10 -19.65
CA ASN A 332 42.61 33.04 -19.00
C ASN A 332 42.57 34.44 -19.65
N THR A 333 43.57 34.77 -20.48
CA THR A 333 43.57 36.02 -21.25
C THR A 333 42.60 36.00 -22.43
N PHE A 334 42.12 34.82 -22.84
CA PHE A 334 41.25 34.62 -24.00
C PHE A 334 41.75 35.27 -25.29
N ASN A 335 43.07 35.35 -25.51
CA ASN A 335 43.64 35.88 -26.75
C ASN A 335 43.56 34.90 -27.93
N ARG A 336 43.32 33.62 -27.64
CA ARG A 336 43.23 32.54 -28.64
C ARG A 336 42.15 31.56 -28.22
N ASN A 337 40.98 31.70 -28.83
CA ASN A 337 39.84 30.82 -28.60
C ASN A 337 39.24 30.36 -29.93
N ARG A 338 38.68 29.16 -29.94
CA ARG A 338 37.92 28.64 -31.07
C ARG A 338 37.10 27.43 -30.65
N PHE A 339 36.04 27.17 -31.41
CA PHE A 339 35.43 25.86 -31.47
C PHE A 339 36.17 25.00 -32.48
N VAL A 340 36.42 23.75 -32.14
CA VAL A 340 37.13 22.77 -32.97
C VAL A 340 36.25 21.55 -33.20
N SER A 341 36.43 20.91 -34.35
CA SER A 341 35.72 19.69 -34.69
C SER A 341 36.12 18.56 -33.72
N PRO A 342 35.17 17.80 -33.14
CA PRO A 342 35.46 16.68 -32.24
C PRO A 342 36.38 15.61 -32.86
N ASP A 343 36.33 15.43 -34.19
CA ASP A 343 37.16 14.48 -34.94
C ASP A 343 38.57 15.00 -35.31
N ASP A 344 38.88 16.28 -35.08
CA ASP A 344 40.20 16.88 -35.32
C ASP A 344 40.65 17.79 -34.18
N LEU A 345 41.09 17.14 -33.10
CA LEU A 345 41.67 17.80 -31.92
C LEU A 345 43.19 17.98 -32.01
N SER A 346 43.82 17.58 -33.12
CA SER A 346 45.27 17.51 -33.29
C SER A 346 46.01 18.84 -33.12
N SER A 347 45.30 19.95 -33.32
CA SER A 347 45.81 21.31 -33.17
C SER A 347 45.54 21.93 -31.79
N THR A 348 45.00 21.13 -30.86
CA THR A 348 44.76 21.49 -29.46
C THR A 348 45.68 20.66 -28.54
N THR A 349 45.47 20.78 -27.22
CA THR A 349 46.11 19.91 -26.22
C THR A 349 45.14 18.88 -25.63
N PHE A 350 43.94 18.77 -26.19
CA PHE A 350 42.99 17.76 -25.78
C PHE A 350 43.35 16.40 -26.37
N ASP A 351 42.98 15.34 -25.65
CA ASP A 351 43.13 13.97 -26.15
C ASP A 351 42.16 13.70 -27.30
N ALA A 352 42.54 12.81 -28.21
CA ALA A 352 41.69 12.42 -29.33
C ALA A 352 40.47 11.61 -28.85
N LEU A 353 39.30 11.92 -29.41
CA LEU A 353 38.06 11.24 -29.11
C LEU A 353 37.85 10.00 -30.00
N ALA A 354 37.35 8.91 -29.41
CA ALA A 354 37.00 7.71 -30.15
C ALA A 354 35.68 7.89 -30.91
N ASN A 355 35.62 7.46 -32.17
CA ASN A 355 34.43 7.54 -33.04
C ASN A 355 33.80 8.95 -33.13
N ALA A 356 34.60 9.99 -32.91
CA ALA A 356 34.12 11.35 -32.94
C ALA A 356 33.60 11.75 -34.31
N LYS A 357 32.62 12.65 -34.29
CA LYS A 357 31.94 13.16 -35.46
C LYS A 357 32.55 14.47 -35.91
N GLN A 358 32.43 14.74 -37.21
CA GLN A 358 32.83 16.02 -37.77
C GLN A 358 31.81 17.10 -37.43
N THR A 359 32.26 18.25 -36.94
CA THR A 359 31.46 19.47 -36.87
C THR A 359 32.21 20.59 -37.57
N LYS A 360 31.60 21.18 -38.61
CA LYS A 360 32.17 22.31 -39.32
C LYS A 360 31.95 23.59 -38.52
N PHE A 361 32.94 24.48 -38.49
CA PHE A 361 32.83 25.75 -37.78
C PHE A 361 33.15 26.99 -38.63
N ILE A 362 32.47 28.09 -38.31
CA ILE A 362 32.85 29.45 -38.68
C ILE A 362 33.03 30.22 -37.37
N ASN A 363 34.25 30.17 -36.82
CA ASN A 363 34.67 30.89 -35.62
C ASN A 363 34.69 32.40 -35.82
N SER A 364 35.19 32.83 -36.98
CA SER A 364 35.40 34.25 -37.31
C SER A 364 34.68 34.63 -38.60
N GLN A 365 33.38 34.94 -38.50
CA GLN A 365 32.53 35.34 -39.64
C GLN A 365 33.05 36.57 -40.38
N GLU A 366 33.63 37.52 -39.66
CA GLU A 366 34.21 38.75 -40.19
C GLU A 366 35.48 38.51 -41.02
N LEU A 367 36.12 37.35 -40.86
CA LEU A 367 37.32 36.94 -41.60
C LEU A 367 37.04 35.84 -42.63
N CYS A 368 35.85 35.23 -42.60
CA CYS A 368 35.58 34.00 -43.34
C CYS A 368 35.53 34.18 -44.86
N ASN A 369 35.25 35.40 -45.36
CA ASN A 369 34.94 35.67 -46.76
C ASN A 369 33.90 34.69 -47.34
N CYS A 370 32.93 34.32 -46.50
CA CYS A 370 31.87 33.34 -46.77
C CYS A 370 30.50 34.03 -46.80
N THR A 371 29.51 33.38 -47.40
CA THR A 371 28.14 33.93 -47.51
C THR A 371 27.29 33.67 -46.27
N ALA A 372 27.68 32.72 -45.42
CA ALA A 372 26.98 32.43 -44.18
C ALA A 372 27.33 33.50 -43.15
N SER A 373 26.32 34.24 -42.71
CA SER A 373 26.45 35.20 -41.62
C SER A 373 25.18 35.26 -40.77
N LEU A 374 25.34 35.46 -39.47
CA LEU A 374 24.24 35.71 -38.53
C LEU A 374 24.66 36.79 -37.53
N SER A 375 23.90 37.88 -37.47
CA SER A 375 24.10 38.94 -36.48
C SER A 375 23.56 38.55 -35.11
N VAL A 376 24.01 39.25 -34.06
CA VAL A 376 23.48 39.10 -32.70
C VAL A 376 21.98 39.36 -32.64
N SER A 377 21.52 40.41 -33.34
CA SER A 377 20.09 40.73 -33.41
C SER A 377 19.27 39.63 -34.09
N GLU A 378 19.80 39.00 -35.13
CA GLU A 378 19.11 37.87 -35.79
C GLU A 378 19.10 36.63 -34.89
N PHE A 379 20.20 36.34 -34.20
CA PHE A 379 20.26 35.27 -33.20
C PHE A 379 19.22 35.45 -32.09
N ASP A 380 19.18 36.64 -31.48
CA ASP A 380 18.29 36.94 -30.36
C ASP A 380 16.81 36.90 -30.77
N ASN A 381 16.48 37.34 -31.98
CA ASN A 381 15.11 37.36 -32.50
C ASN A 381 14.69 36.06 -33.21
N MET A 382 15.56 35.06 -33.33
CA MET A 382 15.25 33.78 -33.96
C MET A 382 14.14 33.06 -33.17
N GLN A 383 13.03 32.75 -33.83
CA GLN A 383 11.85 32.06 -33.26
C GLN A 383 11.63 30.65 -33.82
N ASP A 384 12.33 30.33 -34.92
CA ASP A 384 12.32 29.05 -35.61
C ASP A 384 13.63 28.86 -36.36
N ASP A 385 13.82 27.71 -36.98
CA ASP A 385 15.07 27.37 -37.66
C ASP A 385 15.22 27.98 -39.06
N THR A 386 14.31 28.83 -39.53
CA THR A 386 14.34 29.38 -40.90
C THR A 386 15.67 30.04 -41.23
N LEU A 387 16.20 30.83 -40.29
CA LEU A 387 17.50 31.49 -40.44
C LEU A 387 18.63 30.47 -40.55
N LEU A 388 18.66 29.46 -39.69
CA LEU A 388 19.68 28.41 -39.70
C LEU A 388 19.62 27.58 -40.98
N ASN A 389 18.42 27.20 -41.41
CA ASN A 389 18.20 26.40 -42.61
C ASN A 389 18.76 27.09 -43.88
N GLY A 390 18.64 28.41 -43.94
CA GLY A 390 19.16 29.24 -45.03
C GLY A 390 20.69 29.40 -45.08
N LEU A 391 21.41 29.01 -44.03
CA LEU A 391 22.87 29.10 -43.99
C LEU A 391 23.54 27.95 -44.74
N THR A 392 24.64 28.24 -45.43
CA THR A 392 25.53 27.22 -46.00
C THR A 392 26.85 27.27 -45.25
N ILE A 393 27.06 26.36 -44.30
CA ILE A 393 28.27 26.38 -43.45
C ILE A 393 29.42 25.73 -44.21
N THR A 394 30.41 26.54 -44.57
CA THR A 394 31.62 26.09 -45.26
C THR A 394 32.83 26.62 -44.52
N GLU A 395 33.73 25.72 -44.15
CA GLU A 395 34.98 26.08 -43.49
C GLU A 395 35.91 26.78 -44.49
N THR A 396 36.41 27.93 -44.10
CA THR A 396 37.42 28.67 -44.86
C THR A 396 38.63 28.96 -43.96
N PRO A 397 39.83 29.19 -44.52
CA PRO A 397 41.00 29.53 -43.71
C PRO A 397 40.80 30.76 -42.81
N GLY A 398 39.95 31.70 -43.22
CA GLY A 398 39.57 32.86 -42.43
C GLY A 398 38.51 32.55 -41.37
N GLY A 399 37.52 31.70 -41.70
CA GLY A 399 36.46 31.30 -40.78
C GLY A 399 36.96 30.43 -39.64
N LEU A 400 38.03 29.67 -39.86
CA LEU A 400 38.69 28.83 -38.85
C LEU A 400 39.71 29.59 -37.98
N GLN A 401 39.93 30.89 -38.20
CA GLN A 401 40.85 31.67 -37.36
C GLN A 401 40.35 31.75 -35.92
N ASP A 402 41.30 31.67 -34.98
CA ASP A 402 41.09 31.93 -33.56
C ASP A 402 40.49 33.34 -33.38
N PHE A 403 39.59 33.49 -32.41
CA PHE A 403 39.09 34.79 -31.96
C PHE A 403 39.58 35.12 -30.55
N ASP A 404 39.63 36.41 -30.24
CA ASP A 404 39.90 36.92 -28.90
C ASP A 404 38.62 37.44 -28.22
N ASN A 405 38.77 38.00 -27.02
CA ASN A 405 37.69 38.62 -26.25
C ASN A 405 37.44 40.10 -26.58
N SER A 406 38.01 40.64 -27.67
CA SER A 406 37.76 42.03 -28.09
C SER A 406 36.37 42.23 -28.71
N MET A 407 35.80 41.17 -29.28
CA MET A 407 34.44 41.12 -29.79
C MET A 407 33.54 40.33 -28.84
N VAL A 408 32.82 41.04 -27.99
CA VAL A 408 31.81 40.45 -27.09
C VAL A 408 30.50 40.27 -27.85
N LEU A 409 29.71 39.24 -27.51
CA LEU A 409 28.54 38.78 -28.26
C LEU A 409 28.90 38.22 -29.65
N ARG A 410 30.05 37.54 -29.75
CA ARG A 410 30.45 36.87 -31.00
C ARG A 410 29.47 35.74 -31.32
N ILE A 411 29.08 35.64 -32.59
CA ILE A 411 28.36 34.49 -33.11
C ILE A 411 29.34 33.54 -33.81
N VAL A 412 29.34 32.27 -33.42
CA VAL A 412 30.03 31.17 -34.10
C VAL A 412 28.98 30.30 -34.77
N LEU A 413 29.13 30.01 -36.06
CA LEU A 413 28.20 29.15 -36.79
C LEU A 413 28.78 27.74 -36.88
N PHE A 414 27.91 26.74 -36.85
CA PHE A 414 28.32 25.34 -36.99
C PHE A 414 27.31 24.48 -37.77
N GLU A 415 27.82 23.39 -38.33
CA GLU A 415 27.03 22.33 -38.95
C GLU A 415 27.60 20.97 -38.51
N THR A 416 26.80 20.15 -37.82
CA THR A 416 27.21 18.81 -37.37
C THR A 416 27.28 17.84 -38.56
N GLN A 417 27.89 16.67 -38.37
CA GLN A 417 28.01 15.63 -39.40
C GLN A 417 26.65 15.17 -39.93
N GLU A 418 25.62 15.18 -39.08
CA GLU A 418 24.24 14.85 -39.42
C GLU A 418 23.51 15.99 -40.17
N GLY A 419 24.17 17.14 -40.37
CA GLY A 419 23.64 18.28 -41.10
C GLY A 419 22.81 19.25 -40.25
N LYS A 420 22.83 19.12 -38.92
CA LYS A 420 22.16 20.09 -38.03
C LYS A 420 22.96 21.38 -38.02
N LYS A 421 22.33 22.48 -38.40
CA LYS A 421 22.95 23.81 -38.34
C LYS A 421 22.61 24.47 -37.02
N GLY A 422 23.56 25.24 -36.51
CA GLY A 422 23.36 26.01 -35.30
C GLY A 422 24.27 27.24 -35.22
N ALA A 423 24.01 28.02 -34.20
CA ALA A 423 24.77 29.21 -33.85
C ALA A 423 25.06 29.20 -32.35
N ILE A 424 26.25 29.65 -31.98
CA ILE A 424 26.70 29.82 -30.60
C ILE A 424 26.96 31.30 -30.40
N LYS A 425 26.28 31.92 -29.45
CA LYS A 425 26.51 33.31 -29.03
C LYS A 425 27.40 33.31 -27.80
N VAL A 426 28.66 33.71 -27.95
CA VAL A 426 29.59 33.88 -26.84
C VAL A 426 29.24 35.18 -26.11
N LYS A 427 28.60 35.04 -24.94
CA LYS A 427 28.09 36.17 -24.16
C LYS A 427 29.19 36.82 -23.32
N GLU A 428 29.95 35.99 -22.62
CA GLU A 428 30.89 36.43 -21.60
C GLU A 428 32.17 35.60 -21.61
N PHE A 429 33.27 36.25 -21.22
CA PHE A 429 34.58 35.64 -20.97
C PHE A 429 34.92 35.88 -19.50
N ILE A 430 35.04 34.82 -18.71
CA ILE A 430 35.26 34.88 -17.27
C ILE A 430 36.71 34.49 -16.94
N ASP A 431 37.51 35.45 -16.50
CA ASP A 431 38.88 35.21 -15.99
C ASP A 431 38.80 34.69 -14.55
N ASP A 432 39.07 33.39 -14.40
CA ASP A 432 39.19 32.67 -13.12
C ASP A 432 40.52 31.88 -13.11
N GLY A 433 41.58 32.49 -13.64
CA GLY A 433 42.89 31.84 -13.76
C GLY A 433 42.82 30.54 -14.56
N SER A 434 43.35 29.44 -14.03
CA SER A 434 43.29 28.13 -14.71
C SER A 434 41.89 27.54 -14.86
N ASN A 435 40.88 28.11 -14.18
CA ASN A 435 39.49 27.65 -14.23
C ASN A 435 38.60 28.56 -15.10
N SER A 436 39.21 29.45 -15.88
CA SER A 436 38.49 30.40 -16.74
C SER A 436 37.56 29.71 -17.73
N TYR A 437 36.51 30.40 -18.14
CA TYR A 437 35.46 29.84 -18.98
C TYR A 437 34.72 30.90 -19.77
N ILE A 438 33.95 30.47 -20.77
CA ILE A 438 32.97 31.30 -21.46
C ILE A 438 31.55 30.89 -21.08
N ILE A 439 30.62 31.83 -21.20
CA ILE A 439 29.18 31.58 -21.11
C ILE A 439 28.59 31.79 -22.50
N VAL A 440 27.84 30.81 -23.00
CA VAL A 440 27.26 30.86 -24.34
C VAL A 440 25.77 30.54 -24.35
N ASP A 441 25.05 31.12 -25.30
CA ASP A 441 23.75 30.59 -25.72
C ASP A 441 23.95 29.79 -27.01
N ILE A 442 23.24 28.68 -27.18
CA ILE A 442 23.28 27.84 -28.36
C ILE A 442 21.87 27.74 -28.93
N LYS A 443 21.72 28.06 -30.21
CA LYS A 443 20.50 27.82 -30.98
C LYS A 443 20.82 26.83 -32.10
N VAL A 444 20.12 25.71 -32.15
CA VAL A 444 20.43 24.61 -33.07
C VAL A 444 19.16 23.95 -33.58
N GLN A 445 19.20 23.47 -34.83
CA GLN A 445 18.13 22.66 -35.39
C GLN A 445 17.87 21.40 -34.56
N LYS A 446 16.58 21.12 -34.28
CA LYS A 446 16.17 19.86 -33.66
C LYS A 446 16.45 18.68 -34.59
N ALA A 447 16.56 17.48 -34.02
CA ALA A 447 16.61 16.27 -34.82
C ALA A 447 15.30 16.13 -35.62
N THR A 448 15.41 15.78 -36.90
CA THR A 448 14.26 15.31 -37.67
C THR A 448 13.74 14.02 -37.03
N ARG A 449 12.50 14.08 -36.53
CA ARG A 449 11.79 12.93 -35.96
C ARG A 449 11.16 12.06 -37.03
#